data_AF-A0A2N2I6L6-F1
#
_entry.id   AF-A0A2N2I6L6-F1
#
_cell.length_a   1.000
_cell.length_b   1.000
_cell.length_c   1.000
_cell.angle_alpha   90.00
_cell.angle_beta   90.00
_cell.angle_gamma   90.00
#
_symmetry.space_group_name_H-M   'P 1'
#
loop_
_entity.id
_entity.type
_entity.pdbx_description
1 polymer ?
#
loop_
_entity_poly.entity_id
_entity_poly.type
_entity_poly.pdbx_seq_one_letter_code
_entity_poly.pdbx_strand_id
1 'polypeptide(L)'
;MSVGDLSSRGGGTLRKHRSHQSGRDVDIAFYMTDRRGKPLYHHTFVAFDANGRATNHPEARFDDARNWTLLEALLRDPKAHVQQIFVSNDLRKRLLVEADRQRAPRQIRLEAARVMSQPDGTTPHADHFHVRIACPSNQRGACESWPRSPSSDAAASDAPKDDKRARGKRRRAGSEG
;
A
#
# COMPACT_ATOMS: atom_id res chain seq x y z
N MET A 1 7.85 -18.92 -1.71
CA MET A 1 8.08 -17.49 -1.96
C MET A 1 9.08 -17.37 -3.09
N SER A 2 8.85 -16.48 -4.06
CA SER A 2 9.85 -16.14 -5.08
C SER A 2 10.20 -14.66 -4.94
N VAL A 3 11.48 -14.34 -5.00
CA VAL A 3 12.00 -12.97 -4.99
C VAL A 3 12.45 -12.66 -6.42
N GLY A 4 11.92 -11.58 -6.98
CA GLY A 4 12.30 -11.08 -8.30
C GLY A 4 13.40 -10.04 -8.18
N ASP A 5 13.18 -8.90 -8.83
CA ASP A 5 14.22 -7.90 -8.99
C ASP A 5 14.58 -7.19 -7.68
N LEU A 6 15.88 -6.91 -7.57
CA LEU A 6 16.55 -6.12 -6.55
C LEU A 6 17.45 -5.12 -7.29
N SER A 7 18.09 -4.22 -6.55
CA SER A 7 19.09 -3.34 -7.15
C SER A 7 20.32 -4.10 -7.65
N SER A 8 21.00 -3.54 -8.67
CA SER A 8 22.32 -4.03 -9.05
C SER A 8 23.32 -3.90 -7.88
N ARG A 9 24.42 -4.66 -7.91
CA ARG A 9 25.45 -4.61 -6.86
C ARG A 9 25.99 -3.19 -6.59
N GLY A 10 26.05 -2.34 -7.61
CA GLY A 10 26.48 -0.94 -7.48
C GLY A 10 25.33 0.08 -7.46
N GLY A 11 24.08 -0.38 -7.50
CA GLY A 11 22.91 0.48 -7.70
C GLY A 11 22.80 1.01 -9.14
N GLY A 12 22.19 2.18 -9.28
CA GLY A 12 22.02 2.87 -10.57
C GLY A 12 20.85 2.35 -11.41
N THR A 13 20.68 2.94 -12.59
CA THR A 13 19.52 2.69 -13.46
C THR A 13 19.47 1.25 -13.95
N LEU A 14 18.31 0.62 -13.79
CA LEU A 14 18.00 -0.70 -14.35
C LEU A 14 17.01 -0.56 -15.52
N ARG A 15 17.31 -1.23 -16.63
CA ARG A 15 16.43 -1.22 -17.81
C ARG A 15 15.07 -1.82 -17.42
N LYS A 16 13.98 -1.13 -17.78
CA LYS A 16 12.56 -1.44 -17.45
C LYS A 16 12.09 -1.03 -16.05
N HIS A 17 12.98 -0.62 -15.14
CA HIS A 17 12.58 -0.19 -13.80
C HIS A 17 12.79 1.31 -13.63
N ARG A 18 11.76 2.03 -13.16
CA ARG A 18 11.87 3.44 -12.76
C ARG A 18 12.46 3.62 -11.35
N SER A 19 12.69 2.52 -10.63
CA SER A 19 13.32 2.48 -9.30
C SER A 19 14.27 1.27 -9.21
N HIS A 20 14.50 0.66 -8.04
CA HIS A 20 15.50 -0.40 -7.83
C HIS A 20 16.96 0.06 -8.02
N GLN A 21 17.25 1.31 -7.70
CA GLN A 21 18.58 1.91 -7.98
C GLN A 21 19.47 2.07 -6.73
N SER A 22 18.93 1.86 -5.53
CA SER A 22 19.60 2.24 -4.27
C SER A 22 19.63 1.15 -3.19
N GLY A 23 19.28 -0.09 -3.54
CA GLY A 23 19.23 -1.22 -2.60
C GLY A 23 18.01 -1.23 -1.68
N ARG A 24 16.96 -0.48 -2.01
CA ARG A 24 15.79 -0.24 -1.14
C ARG A 24 14.47 -0.77 -1.67
N ASP A 25 14.49 -1.36 -2.86
CA ASP A 25 13.31 -1.90 -3.53
C ASP A 25 13.50 -3.40 -3.73
N VAL A 26 12.42 -4.17 -3.61
CA VAL A 26 12.38 -5.60 -3.92
C VAL A 26 11.01 -5.98 -4.50
N ASP A 27 11.03 -6.79 -5.55
CA ASP A 27 9.81 -7.37 -6.11
C ASP A 27 9.60 -8.78 -5.55
N ILE A 28 8.45 -9.03 -4.94
CA ILE A 28 8.11 -10.31 -4.32
C ILE A 28 6.87 -10.89 -5.01
N ALA A 29 7.00 -12.09 -5.57
CA ALA A 29 5.87 -12.76 -6.20
C ALA A 29 4.77 -13.08 -5.18
N PHE A 30 3.51 -12.98 -5.60
CA PHE A 30 2.40 -13.36 -4.75
C PHE A 30 2.40 -14.86 -4.44
N TYR A 31 1.92 -15.20 -3.24
CA TYR A 31 1.47 -16.54 -2.96
C TYR A 31 0.21 -16.84 -3.77
N MET A 32 0.14 -18.05 -4.29
CA MET A 32 -0.98 -18.51 -5.10
C MET A 32 -1.30 -19.96 -4.81
N THR A 33 -2.52 -20.33 -5.16
CA THR A 33 -3.01 -21.70 -5.05
C THR A 33 -3.55 -22.17 -6.40
N ASP A 34 -3.65 -23.48 -6.57
CA ASP A 34 -4.46 -24.05 -7.66
C ASP A 34 -5.97 -23.93 -7.34
N ARG A 35 -6.82 -24.37 -8.27
CA ARG A 35 -8.28 -24.40 -8.09
C ARG A 35 -8.77 -25.27 -6.92
N ARG A 36 -7.91 -26.11 -6.34
CA ARG A 36 -8.19 -26.98 -5.20
C ARG A 36 -7.63 -26.41 -3.89
N GLY A 37 -7.07 -25.18 -3.91
CA GLY A 37 -6.49 -24.53 -2.75
C GLY A 37 -5.10 -25.03 -2.38
N LYS A 38 -4.46 -25.85 -3.21
CA LYS A 38 -3.07 -26.30 -2.96
C LYS A 38 -2.10 -25.21 -3.34
N PRO A 39 -1.03 -24.95 -2.55
CA PRO A 39 0.00 -23.99 -2.94
C PRO A 39 0.54 -24.30 -4.34
N LEU A 40 0.63 -23.26 -5.16
CA LEU A 40 1.15 -23.33 -6.52
C LEU A 40 2.38 -22.43 -6.60
N TYR A 41 3.43 -22.94 -7.25
CA TYR A 41 4.70 -22.25 -7.42
C TYR A 41 4.95 -22.04 -8.90
N HIS A 42 5.39 -20.84 -9.27
CA HIS A 42 5.71 -20.49 -10.64
C HIS A 42 7.02 -19.69 -10.69
N HIS A 43 7.75 -19.82 -11.79
CA HIS A 43 9.08 -19.20 -11.96
C HIS A 43 9.00 -17.73 -12.36
N THR A 44 7.84 -17.29 -12.86
CA THR A 44 7.56 -15.90 -13.27
C THR A 44 6.42 -15.32 -12.44
N PHE A 45 6.31 -13.99 -12.45
CA PHE A 45 5.17 -13.30 -11.86
C PHE A 45 3.86 -13.64 -12.59
N VAL A 46 2.79 -13.70 -11.80
CA VAL A 46 1.44 -14.11 -12.24
C VAL A 46 0.49 -12.98 -11.89
N ALA A 47 -0.16 -12.40 -12.90
CA ALA A 47 -1.05 -11.26 -12.71
C ALA A 47 -2.45 -11.74 -12.31
N PHE A 48 -3.09 -11.04 -11.35
CA PHE A 48 -4.42 -11.37 -10.85
C PHE A 48 -5.40 -10.22 -11.04
N ASP A 49 -6.65 -10.57 -11.37
CA ASP A 49 -7.77 -9.65 -11.44
C ASP A 49 -8.38 -9.34 -10.05
N ALA A 50 -9.42 -8.50 -10.02
CA ALA A 50 -10.13 -8.15 -8.79
C ALA A 50 -10.76 -9.34 -8.05
N ASN A 51 -11.05 -10.43 -8.77
CA ASN A 51 -11.61 -11.65 -8.23
C ASN A 51 -10.52 -12.62 -7.75
N GLY A 52 -9.24 -12.24 -7.81
CA GLY A 52 -8.11 -13.10 -7.46
C GLY A 52 -7.87 -14.22 -8.48
N ARG A 53 -8.36 -14.06 -9.71
CA ARG A 53 -8.13 -15.01 -10.81
C ARG A 53 -6.92 -14.57 -11.59
N ALA A 54 -6.02 -15.50 -11.86
CA ALA A 54 -4.86 -15.20 -12.69
C ALA A 54 -5.28 -14.95 -14.14
N THR A 55 -4.69 -13.93 -14.77
CA THR A 55 -4.99 -13.53 -16.15
C THR A 55 -4.11 -14.25 -17.17
N ASN A 56 -2.96 -14.77 -16.74
CA ASN A 56 -1.99 -15.49 -17.56
C ASN A 56 -1.75 -16.97 -17.14
N HIS A 57 -2.35 -17.41 -16.03
CA HIS A 57 -2.25 -18.79 -15.50
C HIS A 57 -3.61 -19.28 -14.98
N PRO A 58 -4.53 -19.75 -15.86
CA PRO A 58 -5.95 -19.96 -15.51
C PRO A 58 -6.23 -20.85 -14.29
N GLU A 59 -5.31 -21.75 -13.96
CA GLU A 59 -5.33 -22.64 -12.80
C GLU A 59 -5.01 -21.94 -11.47
N ALA A 60 -4.31 -20.81 -11.51
CA ALA A 60 -3.81 -20.10 -10.33
C ALA A 60 -4.86 -19.14 -9.74
N ARG A 61 -4.87 -19.06 -8.40
CA ARG A 61 -5.69 -18.14 -7.61
C ARG A 61 -4.82 -17.39 -6.63
N PHE A 62 -5.09 -16.11 -6.44
CA PHE A 62 -4.43 -15.29 -5.45
C PHE A 62 -4.74 -15.84 -4.05
N ASP A 63 -3.70 -16.12 -3.27
CA ASP A 63 -3.86 -16.63 -1.92
C ASP A 63 -3.97 -15.46 -0.95
N ASP A 64 -5.19 -14.98 -0.72
CA ASP A 64 -5.43 -13.80 0.15
C ASP A 64 -4.76 -13.99 1.52
N ALA A 65 -4.93 -15.16 2.13
CA ALA A 65 -4.46 -15.45 3.47
C ALA A 65 -2.92 -15.38 3.57
N ARG A 66 -2.20 -16.10 2.70
CA ARG A 66 -0.72 -16.10 2.74
C ARG A 66 -0.12 -14.77 2.32
N ASN A 67 -0.73 -14.06 1.37
CA ASN A 67 -0.25 -12.73 0.98
C ASN A 67 -0.50 -11.69 2.08
N TRP A 68 -1.64 -11.76 2.78
CA TRP A 68 -1.85 -10.94 3.98
C TRP A 68 -0.82 -11.26 5.06
N THR A 69 -0.57 -12.55 5.37
CA THR A 69 0.42 -12.94 6.38
C THR A 69 1.82 -12.43 6.05
N LEU A 70 2.24 -12.46 4.78
CA LEU A 70 3.51 -11.87 4.33
C LEU A 70 3.55 -10.37 4.60
N LEU A 71 2.51 -9.65 4.16
CA LEU A 71 2.43 -8.21 4.35
C LEU A 71 2.48 -7.85 5.83
N GLU A 72 1.67 -8.52 6.66
CA GLU A 72 1.65 -8.31 8.10
C GLU A 72 3.02 -8.57 8.75
N ALA A 73 3.73 -9.61 8.32
CA ALA A 73 5.08 -9.90 8.81
C ALA A 73 6.05 -8.76 8.48
N LEU A 74 6.01 -8.22 7.26
CA LEU A 74 6.84 -7.07 6.85
C LEU A 74 6.54 -5.82 7.69
N LEU A 75 5.28 -5.56 8.03
CA LEU A 75 4.90 -4.39 8.83
C LEU A 75 5.23 -4.54 10.32
N ARG A 76 5.29 -5.77 10.81
CA ARG A 76 5.63 -6.06 12.21
C ARG A 76 7.13 -6.10 12.46
N ASP A 77 7.94 -6.32 11.43
CA ASP A 77 9.40 -6.37 11.57
C ASP A 77 9.96 -4.95 11.83
N PRO A 78 10.53 -4.69 13.03
CA PRO A 78 11.08 -3.39 13.36
C PRO A 78 12.30 -3.02 12.51
N LYS A 79 12.93 -3.98 11.80
CA LYS A 79 14.10 -3.75 10.94
C LYS A 79 13.73 -3.48 9.48
N ALA A 80 12.55 -3.93 9.04
CA ALA A 80 12.15 -3.78 7.65
C ALA A 80 11.92 -2.32 7.26
N HIS A 81 11.44 -1.49 8.20
CA HIS A 81 11.20 -0.05 8.00
C HIS A 81 10.47 0.25 6.68
N VAL A 82 9.38 -0.47 6.40
CA VAL A 82 8.60 -0.35 5.15
C VAL A 82 8.14 1.09 4.95
N GLN A 83 8.47 1.65 3.79
CA GLN A 83 8.03 2.98 3.36
C GLN A 83 6.77 2.88 2.50
N GLN A 84 6.75 1.96 1.54
CA GLN A 84 5.66 1.78 0.57
C GLN A 84 5.63 0.32 0.09
N ILE A 85 4.44 -0.17 -0.25
CA ILE A 85 4.23 -1.43 -0.96
C ILE A 85 3.34 -1.11 -2.16
N PHE A 86 3.88 -1.20 -3.38
CA PHE A 86 3.07 -1.04 -4.58
C PHE A 86 2.38 -2.35 -4.93
N VAL A 87 1.06 -2.24 -5.12
CA VAL A 87 0.16 -3.35 -5.43
C VAL A 87 -1.10 -2.77 -6.10
N SER A 88 -1.74 -3.55 -6.97
CA SER A 88 -2.96 -3.08 -7.64
C SER A 88 -4.05 -2.72 -6.64
N ASN A 89 -4.86 -1.72 -6.97
CA ASN A 89 -5.94 -1.25 -6.09
C ASN A 89 -6.95 -2.35 -5.77
N ASP A 90 -7.17 -3.29 -6.68
CA ASP A 90 -8.09 -4.39 -6.43
C ASP A 90 -7.51 -5.43 -5.48
N LEU A 91 -6.22 -5.80 -5.63
CA LEU A 91 -5.56 -6.71 -4.68
C LEU A 91 -5.37 -6.04 -3.31
N ARG A 92 -5.10 -4.73 -3.26
CA ARG A 92 -5.12 -3.94 -2.01
C ARG A 92 -6.44 -4.09 -1.27
N LYS A 93 -7.59 -3.96 -1.95
CA LYS A 93 -8.91 -4.16 -1.32
C LYS A 93 -9.06 -5.57 -0.75
N ARG A 94 -8.65 -6.59 -1.51
CA ARG A 94 -8.72 -7.99 -1.05
C ARG A 94 -7.89 -8.22 0.21
N LEU A 95 -6.66 -7.71 0.24
CA LEU A 95 -5.76 -7.82 1.39
C LEU A 95 -6.34 -7.14 2.64
N LEU A 96 -6.99 -5.98 2.50
CA LEU A 96 -7.63 -5.31 3.63
C LEU A 96 -8.86 -6.07 4.14
N VAL A 97 -9.66 -6.67 3.24
CA VAL A 97 -10.75 -7.58 3.62
C VAL A 97 -10.22 -8.80 4.36
N GLU A 98 -9.11 -9.37 3.90
CA GLU A 98 -8.47 -10.51 4.56
C GLU A 98 -7.91 -10.14 5.93
N ALA A 99 -7.34 -8.94 6.08
CA ALA A 99 -6.90 -8.42 7.37
C ALA A 99 -8.04 -8.36 8.39
N ASP A 100 -9.23 -7.94 7.96
CA ASP A 100 -10.43 -7.94 8.80
C ASP A 100 -10.87 -9.36 9.16
N ARG A 101 -10.87 -10.29 8.20
CA ARG A 101 -11.21 -11.71 8.42
C ARG A 101 -10.26 -12.39 9.42
N GLN A 102 -8.97 -12.09 9.33
CA GLN A 102 -7.96 -12.61 10.27
C GLN A 102 -7.93 -11.86 11.60
N ARG A 103 -8.78 -10.83 11.79
CA ARG A 103 -8.84 -9.99 12.98
C ARG A 103 -7.50 -9.33 13.31
N ALA A 104 -6.80 -8.88 12.27
CA ALA A 104 -5.52 -8.19 12.43
C ALA A 104 -5.69 -6.94 13.33
N PRO A 105 -4.68 -6.62 14.19
CA PRO A 105 -4.76 -5.46 15.06
C PRO A 105 -5.05 -4.18 14.28
N ARG A 106 -5.87 -3.30 14.85
CA ARG A 106 -6.28 -2.03 14.20
C ARG A 106 -5.09 -1.22 13.68
N GLN A 107 -4.01 -1.15 14.45
CA GLN A 107 -2.79 -0.43 14.06
C GLN A 107 -2.15 -1.02 12.80
N ILE A 108 -2.08 -2.35 12.69
CA ILE A 108 -1.52 -3.03 11.51
C ILE A 108 -2.40 -2.80 10.28
N ARG A 109 -3.73 -2.85 10.44
CA ARG A 109 -4.67 -2.58 9.33
C ARG A 109 -4.56 -1.15 8.80
N LEU A 110 -4.48 -0.17 9.71
CA LEU A 110 -4.29 1.23 9.33
C LEU A 110 -2.94 1.44 8.64
N GLU A 111 -1.89 0.83 9.16
CA GLU A 111 -0.56 0.90 8.55
C GLU A 111 -0.55 0.26 7.16
N ALA A 112 -1.15 -0.93 7.01
CA ALA A 112 -1.29 -1.62 5.73
C ALA A 112 -2.05 -0.77 4.71
N ALA A 113 -3.18 -0.17 5.10
CA ALA A 113 -3.95 0.73 4.25
C ALA A 113 -3.13 1.96 3.82
N ARG A 114 -2.26 2.45 4.70
CA ARG A 114 -1.42 3.64 4.48
C ARG A 114 -0.23 3.37 3.58
N VAL A 115 0.44 2.22 3.71
CA VAL A 115 1.66 1.91 2.94
C VAL A 115 1.38 1.18 1.63
N MET A 116 0.21 0.54 1.47
CA MET A 116 -0.19 -0.03 0.18
C MET A 116 -0.78 1.03 -0.74
N SER A 117 -0.27 1.13 -1.97
CA SER A 117 -0.90 1.94 -3.02
C SER A 117 -0.65 1.37 -4.41
N GLN A 118 -1.48 1.76 -5.37
CA GLN A 118 -1.16 1.58 -6.78
C GLN A 118 -0.42 2.82 -7.29
N PRO A 119 0.68 2.68 -8.04
CA PRO A 119 1.36 3.82 -8.65
C PRO A 119 0.61 4.32 -9.89
N ASP A 120 0.55 5.65 -10.04
CA ASP A 120 -0.04 6.29 -11.22
C ASP A 120 0.91 6.25 -12.43
N GLY A 121 0.34 6.19 -13.63
CA GLY A 121 1.10 6.29 -14.88
C GLY A 121 2.08 5.14 -15.17
N THR A 122 1.93 3.99 -14.49
CA THR A 122 2.70 2.76 -14.72
C THR A 122 1.78 1.53 -14.63
N THR A 123 2.34 0.31 -14.78
CA THR A 123 1.57 -0.92 -14.62
C THR A 123 0.99 -1.05 -13.20
N PRO A 124 -0.21 -1.62 -13.01
CA PRO A 124 -0.88 -1.63 -11.71
C PRO A 124 -0.20 -2.41 -10.59
N HIS A 125 0.87 -3.18 -10.85
CA HIS A 125 1.43 -4.15 -9.89
C HIS A 125 0.39 -5.21 -9.50
N ALA A 126 -0.23 -5.80 -10.52
CA ALA A 126 -1.22 -6.86 -10.36
C ALA A 126 -0.59 -8.25 -10.26
N ASP A 127 0.74 -8.37 -10.33
CA ASP A 127 1.49 -9.63 -10.42
C ASP A 127 2.58 -9.85 -9.36
N HIS A 128 2.91 -8.81 -8.57
CA HIS A 128 3.85 -8.88 -7.47
C HIS A 128 3.62 -7.75 -6.46
N PHE A 129 4.20 -7.89 -5.26
CA PHE A 129 4.45 -6.78 -4.36
C PHE A 129 5.77 -6.11 -4.73
N HIS A 130 5.76 -4.83 -5.07
CA HIS A 130 6.98 -4.03 -5.07
C HIS A 130 7.11 -3.37 -3.70
N VAL A 131 8.02 -3.84 -2.87
CA VAL A 131 8.25 -3.32 -1.53
C VAL A 131 9.39 -2.31 -1.56
N ARG A 132 9.18 -1.14 -0.96
CA ARG A 132 10.21 -0.13 -0.72
C ARG A 132 10.44 0.08 0.77
N ILE A 133 11.70 0.03 1.19
CA ILE A 133 12.11 0.37 2.56
C ILE A 133 12.58 1.82 2.65
N ALA A 134 12.46 2.39 3.85
CA ALA A 134 12.88 3.75 4.13
C ALA A 134 14.39 3.94 3.98
N CYS A 135 14.81 5.19 3.82
CA CYS A 135 16.24 5.53 3.86
C CYS A 135 16.87 5.11 5.19
N PRO A 136 18.04 4.46 5.18
CA PRO A 136 18.79 4.17 6.38
C PRO A 136 19.09 5.44 7.18
N SER A 137 19.01 5.36 8.50
CA SER A 137 19.21 6.51 9.40
C SER A 137 20.61 7.13 9.28
N ASN A 138 21.61 6.34 8.91
CA ASN A 138 23.00 6.76 8.69
C ASN A 138 23.26 7.32 7.28
N GLN A 139 22.25 7.42 6.41
CA GLN A 139 22.35 7.97 5.06
C GLN A 139 21.49 9.23 4.88
N ARG A 140 21.17 9.93 5.97
CA ARG A 140 20.45 11.22 5.92
C ARG A 140 21.23 12.21 5.03
N GLY A 141 20.53 12.85 4.10
CA GLY A 141 21.10 13.81 3.15
C GLY A 141 21.68 13.19 1.87
N ALA A 142 21.99 11.88 1.88
CA ALA A 142 22.42 11.14 0.68
C ALA A 142 21.30 10.26 0.09
N CYS A 143 20.36 9.84 0.93
CA CYS A 143 19.18 9.08 0.53
C CYS A 143 17.93 9.96 0.62
N GLU A 144 17.20 10.04 -0.49
CA GLU A 144 15.93 10.75 -0.56
C GLU A 144 14.75 9.80 -0.31
N SER A 145 13.95 10.15 0.69
CA SER A 145 12.65 9.55 0.93
C SER A 145 11.57 10.44 0.33
N TRP A 146 10.77 9.88 -0.57
CA TRP A 146 9.58 10.57 -1.06
C TRP A 146 8.54 10.69 0.05
N PRO A 147 7.83 11.84 0.16
CA PRO A 147 6.74 11.98 1.10
C PRO A 147 5.73 10.87 0.84
N ARG A 148 5.31 10.21 1.92
CA ARG A 148 4.35 9.11 1.84
C ARG A 148 3.04 9.68 1.28
N SER A 149 2.45 9.03 0.27
CA SER A 149 1.18 9.50 -0.31
C SER A 149 0.17 9.69 0.82
N PRO A 150 -0.52 10.83 0.90
CA PRO A 150 -1.55 11.02 1.91
C PRO A 150 -2.62 9.95 1.71
N SER A 151 -2.93 9.20 2.77
CA SER A 151 -4.10 8.33 2.78
C SER A 151 -5.33 9.19 2.51
N SER A 152 -6.20 8.78 1.59
CA SER A 152 -7.48 9.46 1.29
C SER A 152 -8.34 9.69 2.54
N ASP A 153 -8.12 8.93 3.61
CA ASP A 153 -8.84 9.06 4.89
C ASP A 153 -8.38 10.27 5.74
N ALA A 154 -7.21 10.85 5.46
CA ALA A 154 -6.70 12.01 6.18
C ALA A 154 -7.19 13.36 5.61
N ALA A 155 -7.78 13.35 4.41
CA ALA A 155 -8.28 14.58 3.76
C ALA A 155 -9.68 15.00 4.24
N ALA A 156 -10.33 14.21 5.11
CA ALA A 156 -11.72 14.43 5.51
C ALA A 156 -11.91 15.21 6.83
N SER A 157 -10.86 15.58 7.55
CA SER A 157 -11.01 16.13 8.92
C SER A 157 -10.68 17.61 9.14
N ASP A 158 -10.18 18.36 8.16
CA ASP A 158 -9.73 19.75 8.40
C ASP A 158 -10.45 20.84 7.57
N ALA A 159 -11.71 20.64 7.20
CA ALA A 159 -12.54 21.75 6.72
C ALA A 159 -13.15 22.50 7.93
N PRO A 160 -12.83 23.80 8.16
CA PRO A 160 -13.52 24.59 9.17
C PRO A 160 -15.00 24.71 8.80
N LYS A 161 -15.90 24.32 9.71
CA LYS A 161 -17.33 24.55 9.54
C LYS A 161 -17.61 26.02 9.86
N ASP A 162 -17.91 26.82 8.84
CA ASP A 162 -18.44 28.17 9.00
C ASP A 162 -19.82 28.11 9.69
N ASP A 163 -19.84 28.44 10.97
CA ASP A 163 -21.06 28.50 11.79
C ASP A 163 -21.84 29.79 11.49
N LYS A 164 -22.66 29.76 10.43
CA LYS A 164 -23.65 30.82 10.18
C LYS A 164 -24.89 30.63 11.06
N ARG A 165 -24.78 30.99 12.34
CA ARG A 165 -25.96 31.25 13.18
C ARG A 165 -25.69 32.37 14.18
N ALA A 166 -26.41 33.48 13.97
CA ALA A 166 -26.84 34.51 14.94
C ALA A 166 -26.54 35.95 14.49
N ARG A 167 -27.28 36.44 13.49
CA ARG A 167 -27.56 37.89 13.36
C ARG A 167 -28.95 38.16 13.94
N GLY A 168 -29.07 38.07 15.27
CA GLY A 168 -30.20 38.62 16.02
C GLY A 168 -30.05 40.13 16.10
N LYS A 169 -30.83 40.87 15.31
CA LYS A 169 -30.81 42.32 15.26
C LYS A 169 -31.45 42.90 16.53
N ARG A 170 -30.76 43.89 17.08
CA ARG A 170 -30.95 44.51 18.39
C ARG A 170 -32.23 45.34 18.50
N ARG A 171 -32.71 45.39 19.73
CA ARG A 171 -33.78 46.22 20.32
C ARG A 171 -33.66 47.71 19.97
N ARG A 172 -34.80 48.36 19.75
CA ARG A 172 -35.04 49.79 20.03
C ARG A 172 -36.40 49.94 20.74
N ALA A 173 -36.36 50.14 22.05
CA ALA A 173 -37.28 50.95 22.82
C ALA A 173 -36.43 52.16 23.26
N GLY A 174 -36.78 53.42 23.03
CA GLY A 174 -38.01 54.05 23.48
C GLY A 174 -37.71 54.69 24.83
N SER A 175 -37.33 55.97 24.83
CA SER A 175 -37.30 56.85 26.00
C SER A 175 -37.76 58.22 25.54
N GLU A 176 -38.88 58.64 26.12
CA GLU A 176 -39.48 59.97 26.05
C GLU A 176 -38.64 61.00 26.82
N GLY A 177 -38.90 62.28 26.55
CA GLY A 177 -38.32 63.44 27.21
C GLY A 177 -38.32 64.66 26.31
#